data_AF-A0A8T4ZD46-F1
#
_entry.id   AF-A0A8T4ZD46-F1
#
_cell.length_a   1.000
_cell.length_b   1.000
_cell.length_c   1.000
_cell.angle_alpha   90.00
_cell.angle_beta   90.00
_cell.angle_gamma   90.00
#
_symmetry.space_group_name_H-M   'P 1'
#
loop_
_entity.id
_entity.type
_entity.pdbx_description
1 polymer ?
#
loop_
_entity_poly.entity_id
_entity_poly.type
_entity_poly.pdbx_seq_one_letter_code
_entity_poly.pdbx_strand_id
1 'polypeptide(L)'
;MSNKIEKYGPIEAIYLIVALLIVFAMIFLEFSYPAFEFVSSRLPRILIPLEPFNDIANKASRFLWEHRALDLTIQAFVIFTAVICCLALLKPDEREEEEI
;
A
#
# COMPACT_ATOMS: atom_id res chain seq x y z
N MET A 1 -24.50 -10.96 24.19
CA MET A 1 -23.24 -10.17 24.11
C MET A 1 -22.88 -9.71 22.68
N SER A 2 -23.65 -10.07 21.64
CA SER A 2 -23.36 -9.78 20.22
C SER A 2 -23.53 -8.29 19.82
N ASN A 3 -24.54 -7.60 20.37
CA ASN A 3 -24.91 -6.22 19.98
C ASN A 3 -23.84 -5.14 20.22
N LYS A 4 -22.86 -5.38 21.10
CA LYS A 4 -21.78 -4.40 21.34
C LYS A 4 -20.74 -4.44 20.23
N ILE A 5 -20.38 -5.63 19.75
CA ILE A 5 -19.32 -5.81 18.75
C ILE A 5 -19.72 -5.17 17.41
N GLU A 6 -21.00 -5.31 17.01
CA GLU A 6 -21.53 -4.75 15.76
C GLU A 6 -21.61 -3.20 15.78
N LYS A 7 -21.78 -2.60 16.97
CA LYS A 7 -21.87 -1.13 17.14
C LYS A 7 -20.53 -0.44 17.41
N TYR A 8 -19.61 -1.11 18.10
CA TYR A 8 -18.27 -0.58 18.41
C TYR A 8 -17.22 -0.93 17.35
N GLY A 9 -17.40 -2.01 16.57
CA GLY A 9 -16.53 -2.39 15.46
C GLY A 9 -16.21 -1.26 14.46
N PRO A 10 -17.19 -0.48 13.96
CA PRO A 10 -16.89 0.63 13.05
C PRO A 10 -16.13 1.77 13.72
N ILE A 11 -16.35 2.02 15.02
CA ILE A 11 -15.66 3.07 15.78
C ILE A 11 -14.20 2.69 16.02
N GLU A 12 -13.94 1.45 16.43
CA GLU A 12 -12.59 0.93 16.62
C GLU A 12 -11.80 0.90 15.30
N ALA A 13 -12.46 0.54 14.20
CA ALA A 13 -11.86 0.61 12.86
C ALA A 13 -11.46 2.04 12.48
N ILE A 14 -12.29 3.05 12.77
CA ILE A 14 -11.96 4.46 12.51
C ILE A 14 -10.72 4.88 13.29
N TYR A 15 -10.65 4.57 14.59
CA TYR A 15 -9.46 4.90 15.40
C TYR A 15 -8.19 4.23 14.86
N LEU A 16 -8.31 2.97 14.43
CA LEU A 16 -7.20 2.22 13.86
C LEU A 16 -6.73 2.82 12.53
N ILE A 17 -7.66 3.23 11.66
CA ILE A 17 -7.35 3.91 10.39
C ILE A 17 -6.66 5.26 10.65
N VAL A 18 -7.19 6.07 11.57
CA VAL A 18 -6.60 7.37 11.92
C VAL A 18 -5.19 7.20 12.50
N ALA A 19 -4.98 6.23 13.38
CA ALA A 19 -3.66 5.91 13.93
C ALA A 19 -2.67 5.50 12.83
N LEU A 20 -3.10 4.65 11.88
CA LEU A 20 -2.29 4.26 10.73
C LEU A 20 -1.91 5.45 9.85
N LEU A 21 -2.84 6.36 9.58
CA LEU A 21 -2.58 7.58 8.79
C LEU A 21 -1.58 8.50 9.49
N ILE A 22 -1.65 8.64 10.82
CA ILE A 22 -0.70 9.43 11.59
C ILE A 22 0.69 8.80 11.56
N VAL A 23 0.80 7.48 11.79
CA VAL A 23 2.08 6.77 11.69
C VAL A 23 2.69 6.93 10.29
N PHE A 24 1.86 6.80 9.26
CA PHE A 24 2.29 7.02 7.88
C PHE A 24 2.77 8.46 7.65
N ALA A 25 2.02 9.47 8.10
CA ALA A 25 2.44 10.87 8.00
C ALA A 25 3.77 11.13 8.72
N MET A 26 3.99 10.53 9.88
CA MET A 26 5.25 10.64 10.63
C MET A 26 6.43 10.01 9.88
N ILE A 27 6.22 8.85 9.26
CA ILE A 27 7.24 8.21 8.40
C ILE A 27 7.58 9.13 7.21
N PHE A 28 6.59 9.76 6.59
CA PHE A 28 6.80 10.70 5.47
C PHE A 28 7.51 12.00 5.89
N LEU A 29 7.37 12.43 7.13
CA LEU A 29 8.07 13.61 7.66
C LEU A 29 9.54 13.31 7.99
N GLU A 30 9.81 12.13 8.56
CA GLU A 30 11.16 11.72 8.97
C GLU A 30 12.01 11.31 7.77
N PHE A 31 11.45 10.49 6.88
CA PHE A 31 12.09 10.16 5.62
C PHE A 31 11.75 11.25 4.63
N SER A 32 12.69 12.17 4.36
CA SER A 32 12.60 13.10 3.22
C SER A 32 12.40 12.28 1.96
N TYR A 33 11.14 12.05 1.63
CA TYR A 33 10.75 11.19 0.54
C TYR A 33 10.88 12.03 -0.74
N PRO A 34 11.77 11.65 -1.66
CA PRO A 34 12.10 12.45 -2.84
C PRO A 34 11.02 12.34 -3.93
N ALA A 35 9.76 12.61 -3.57
CA ALA A 35 8.58 12.49 -4.43
C ALA A 35 8.75 13.18 -5.79
N PHE A 36 9.45 14.32 -5.79
CA PHE A 36 9.63 15.17 -6.96
C PHE A 36 11.09 15.29 -7.41
N GLU A 37 12.04 14.67 -6.69
CA GLU A 37 13.46 14.73 -7.05
C GLU A 37 13.67 14.10 -8.44
N PHE A 38 13.04 12.96 -8.67
CA PHE A 38 13.09 12.24 -9.96
C PHE A 38 12.23 12.86 -11.08
N VAL A 39 11.40 13.85 -10.77
CA VAL A 39 10.59 14.60 -11.76
C VAL A 39 11.32 15.87 -12.19
N SER A 40 12.23 16.40 -11.36
CA SER A 40 12.93 17.64 -11.64
C SER A 40 13.93 17.49 -12.80
N SER A 41 13.89 18.44 -13.73
CA SER A 41 14.75 18.48 -14.93
C SER A 41 16.23 18.78 -14.65
N ARG A 42 16.61 18.96 -13.38
CA ARG A 42 17.97 19.34 -12.96
C ARG A 42 18.84 18.17 -12.47
N LEU A 43 18.25 17.03 -12.12
CA LEU A 43 19.06 15.86 -11.80
C LEU A 43 19.49 15.12 -13.06
N PRO A 44 20.73 14.62 -13.13
CA PRO A 44 21.13 13.67 -14.16
C PRO A 44 20.18 12.50 -14.03
N ARG A 45 19.23 12.43 -14.96
CA ARG A 45 18.15 11.46 -14.94
C ARG A 45 18.84 10.10 -14.96
N ILE A 46 18.88 9.40 -13.83
CA ILE A 46 19.35 8.00 -13.74
C ILE A 46 18.25 7.19 -14.44
N LEU A 47 18.23 7.30 -15.76
CA LEU A 47 17.36 6.57 -16.65
C LEU A 47 18.02 5.22 -16.87
N ILE A 48 17.21 4.18 -16.80
CA ILE A 48 17.62 2.88 -17.31
C ILE A 48 17.65 3.02 -18.83
N PRO A 49 18.79 2.80 -19.49
CA PRO A 49 18.86 2.87 -20.94
C PRO A 49 17.91 1.82 -21.54
N LEU A 50 17.07 2.26 -22.47
CA LEU A 50 16.09 1.42 -23.17
C LEU A 50 16.77 0.43 -24.12
N GLU A 51 18.03 0.68 -24.45
CA GLU A 51 18.83 -0.14 -25.35
C GLU A 51 20.21 -0.45 -24.73
N PRO A 52 20.71 -1.69 -24.90
CA PRO A 52 20.01 -2.83 -25.49
C PRO A 52 18.90 -3.32 -24.54
N PHE A 53 17.83 -3.91 -25.09
CA PHE A 53 16.69 -4.45 -24.30
C PHE A 53 17.06 -5.60 -23.35
N ASN A 54 18.33 -6.00 -23.33
CA ASN A 54 18.84 -6.94 -22.37
C ASN A 54 18.88 -6.31 -20.97
N ASP A 55 18.48 -7.08 -19.96
CA ASP A 55 18.66 -6.71 -18.55
C ASP A 55 17.87 -5.47 -18.07
N ILE A 56 16.94 -4.93 -18.87
CA ILE A 56 16.06 -3.80 -18.46
C ILE A 56 15.31 -4.15 -17.19
N ALA A 57 14.75 -5.37 -17.09
CA ALA A 57 14.00 -5.80 -15.91
C ALA A 57 14.85 -5.77 -14.63
N ASN A 58 16.10 -6.21 -14.72
CA ASN A 58 17.02 -6.22 -13.59
C ASN A 58 17.45 -4.80 -13.19
N LYS A 59 17.79 -3.96 -14.18
CA LYS A 59 18.11 -2.54 -13.96
C LYS A 59 16.93 -1.77 -13.37
N ALA A 60 15.70 -2.06 -13.82
CA ALA A 60 14.46 -1.52 -13.27
C ALA A 60 14.21 -1.98 -11.83
N SER A 61 14.36 -3.28 -11.58
CA SER A 61 14.23 -3.83 -10.23
C SER A 61 15.23 -3.20 -9.28
N ARG A 62 16.50 -3.12 -9.67
CA ARG A 62 17.56 -2.50 -8.88
C ARG A 62 17.29 -1.03 -8.61
N PHE A 63 16.90 -0.26 -9.62
CA PHE A 63 16.53 1.15 -9.44
C PHE A 63 15.36 1.30 -8.46
N LEU A 64 14.32 0.48 -8.59
CA LEU A 64 13.18 0.53 -7.68
C LEU A 64 13.59 0.18 -6.24
N TRP A 65 14.44 -0.81 -6.02
CA TRP A 65 14.92 -1.16 -4.68
C TRP A 65 15.92 -0.16 -4.08
N GLU A 66 16.78 0.45 -4.90
CA GLU A 66 17.80 1.39 -4.40
C GLU A 66 17.24 2.81 -4.20
N HIS A 67 16.27 3.23 -5.01
CA HIS A 67 15.78 4.61 -5.02
C HIS A 67 14.29 4.78 -4.68
N ARG A 68 13.47 3.74 -4.84
CA ARG A 68 12.00 3.80 -4.66
C ARG A 68 11.42 2.61 -3.89
N ALA A 69 12.20 2.01 -2.97
CA ALA A 69 11.79 0.80 -2.26
C ALA A 69 10.51 1.01 -1.44
N LEU A 70 10.37 2.21 -0.88
CA LEU A 70 9.21 2.60 -0.10
C LEU A 70 7.93 2.55 -0.95
N ASP A 71 7.96 3.10 -2.17
CA ASP A 71 6.82 3.05 -3.10
C ASP A 71 6.45 1.64 -3.48
N LEU A 72 7.45 0.84 -3.82
CA LEU A 72 7.27 -0.56 -4.19
C LEU A 72 6.60 -1.34 -3.06
N THR A 73 7.02 -1.09 -1.82
CA THR A 73 6.48 -1.73 -0.61
C THR A 73 5.05 -1.28 -0.33
N ILE A 74 4.76 0.02 -0.42
CA ILE A 74 3.39 0.55 -0.26
C ILE A 74 2.47 -0.04 -1.32
N GLN A 75 2.89 -0.05 -2.59
CA GLN A 75 2.08 -0.58 -3.67
C GLN A 75 1.78 -2.07 -3.47
N ALA A 76 2.75 -2.87 -3.02
CA ALA A 76 2.54 -4.27 -2.66
C ALA A 76 1.51 -4.43 -1.52
N PHE A 77 1.60 -3.60 -0.48
CA PHE A 77 0.63 -3.60 0.62
C PHE A 77 -0.79 -3.24 0.17
N VAL A 78 -0.93 -2.25 -0.72
CA VAL A 78 -2.22 -1.85 -1.29
C VAL A 78 -2.84 -3.00 -2.09
N ILE A 79 -2.06 -3.66 -2.94
CA ILE A 79 -2.53 -4.82 -3.72
C ILE A 79 -2.95 -5.96 -2.79
N PHE A 80 -2.14 -6.28 -1.79
CA PHE A 80 -2.45 -7.31 -0.80
C PHE A 80 -3.75 -7.01 -0.04
N THR A 81 -3.93 -5.77 0.40
CA THR A 81 -5.14 -5.32 1.10
C THR A 81 -6.36 -5.41 0.19
N ALA A 82 -6.23 -5.02 -1.08
CA ALA A 82 -7.32 -5.13 -2.05
C ALA A 82 -7.77 -6.58 -2.23
N VAL A 83 -6.82 -7.54 -2.31
CA VAL A 83 -7.13 -8.97 -2.37
C VAL A 83 -7.89 -9.43 -1.12
N ILE A 84 -7.46 -9.03 0.08
CA ILE A 84 -8.18 -9.36 1.33
C ILE A 84 -9.59 -8.80 1.30
N CYS A 85 -9.79 -7.56 0.88
CA CYS A 85 -11.13 -6.96 0.78
C CYS A 85 -12.01 -7.73 -0.21
N CYS A 86 -11.47 -8.15 -1.36
CA CYS A 86 -12.20 -8.98 -2.31
C CYS A 86 -12.59 -10.34 -1.71
N LEU A 87 -11.71 -10.98 -0.94
CA LEU A 87 -12.02 -12.23 -0.25
C LEU A 87 -13.07 -12.04 0.86
N ALA A 88 -12.99 -10.92 1.59
CA ALA A 88 -13.97 -10.59 2.62
C ALA A 88 -15.37 -10.38 2.03
N LEU A 89 -15.48 -9.80 0.82
CA LEU A 89 -16.76 -9.65 0.11
C LEU A 89 -17.36 -11.00 -0.34
N LEU A 90 -16.52 -12.01 -0.56
CA LEU A 90 -16.96 -13.36 -0.95
C LEU A 90 -17.29 -14.25 0.24
N LYS A 91 -17.05 -13.80 1.47
CA LYS A 91 -17.34 -14.57 2.67
C LYS A 91 -18.87 -14.67 2.83
N PRO A 92 -19.44 -15.89 2.81
CA PRO A 92 -20.88 -16.07 3.03
C PRO A 92 -21.28 -15.56 4.42
N ASP A 93 -22.44 -14.92 4.51
CA ASP A 93 -22.99 -14.43 5.78
C ASP A 93 -23.60 -15.64 6.52
N GLU A 94 -23.07 -16.00 7.69
CA GLU A 94 -23.55 -17.12 8.53
C GLU A 94 -24.97 -16.88 9.08
N ARG A 95 -25.66 -15.82 8.63
CA ARG A 95 -27.01 -15.43 9.05
C ARG A 95 -28.13 -16.03 8.19
N GLU A 96 -27.83 -16.65 7.06
CA GLU A 96 -28.86 -17.25 6.18
C GLU A 96 -29.15 -18.74 6.47
N GLU A 97 -28.39 -19.40 7.35
CA GLU A 97 -28.60 -20.83 7.67
C GLU A 97 -29.58 -21.09 8.83
N GLU A 98 -30.01 -20.07 9.60
CA GLU A 98 -31.00 -20.23 10.69
C GLU A 98 -32.47 -20.04 10.23
N GLU A 99 -32.74 -19.73 8.96
CA GLU A 99 -34.11 -19.57 8.41
C GLU A 99 -34.61 -20.73 7.52
N ILE A 100 -33.94 -21.90 7.51
CA ILE A 100 -34.44 -23.12 6.83
C ILE A 100 -34.73 -24.25 7.84
#